data_AF-A0A8J4F7E4-F1
#
_entry.id   AF-A0A8J4F7E4-F1
#
_cell.length_a   1.000
_cell.length_b   1.000
_cell.length_c   1.000
_cell.angle_alpha   90.00
_cell.angle_beta   90.00
_cell.angle_gamma   90.00
#
_symmetry.space_group_name_H-M   'P 1'
#
loop_
_entity.id
_entity.type
_entity.pdbx_description
1 polymer ?
#
loop_
_entity_poly.entity_id
_entity_poly.type
_entity_poly.pdbx_seq_one_letter_code
_entity_poly.pdbx_strand_id
1 'polypeptide(L)'
;MSGVVALVALAAAGAVGIRRLIQLKRRASTTTTEPDPVTPEAADRSVVIVDNGARPFVVRLSYKRRVATVYRTLWGEDIWTCTSSEVLRSFRYRRAFVGVDPSEHKMDADAKQAKKKRNTATTAAADATATDAAAPTASDVAAPAAPRKLWWFGGTSVLLDLGRRRYVYIGWVIYTFTAYDDIVDYVGTMGNSHVTYPFAVGKKNTYMMIETTYIPNHILRTCSANWLEDPYYVLYESDLSPWIPGMDSKEPGDKPKPPGTHLRPWVKNFPLKDYALLVDRQWD
;
A
#
# COMPACT_ATOMS: atom_id res chain seq x y z
N MET A 1 -28.36 1.02 -68.93
CA MET A 1 -27.45 -0.03 -68.43
C MET A 1 -26.35 0.64 -67.61
N SER A 2 -26.51 0.74 -66.29
CA SER A 2 -25.46 1.12 -65.33
C SER A 2 -26.05 1.01 -63.93
N GLY A 3 -25.57 0.05 -63.15
CA GLY A 3 -26.00 -0.17 -61.78
C GLY A 3 -25.74 -1.62 -61.39
N VAL A 4 -25.20 -1.83 -60.19
CA VAL A 4 -24.89 -3.12 -59.55
C VAL A 4 -23.50 -3.70 -59.86
N VAL A 5 -22.42 -3.03 -59.40
CA VAL A 5 -21.14 -3.73 -59.07
C VAL A 5 -20.45 -3.21 -57.79
N ALA A 6 -20.73 -1.99 -57.30
CA ALA A 6 -19.93 -1.37 -56.24
C ALA A 6 -20.43 -1.56 -54.79
N LEU A 7 -20.99 -2.72 -54.41
CA LEU A 7 -21.47 -2.94 -53.02
C LEU A 7 -21.02 -4.24 -52.32
N VAL A 8 -20.10 -5.01 -52.90
CA VAL A 8 -19.65 -6.28 -52.29
C VAL A 8 -18.23 -6.20 -51.69
N ALA A 9 -17.42 -5.19 -52.04
CA ALA A 9 -16.03 -5.09 -51.57
C ALA A 9 -15.86 -4.51 -50.15
N LEU A 10 -16.87 -3.84 -49.57
CA LEU A 10 -16.73 -3.19 -48.25
C LEU A 10 -17.07 -4.09 -47.05
N ALA A 11 -17.72 -5.24 -47.27
CA ALA A 11 -18.13 -6.15 -46.19
C ALA A 11 -17.02 -7.13 -45.75
N ALA A 12 -16.04 -7.41 -46.61
CA ALA A 12 -14.99 -8.40 -46.32
C ALA A 12 -13.83 -7.83 -45.47
N ALA A 13 -13.55 -6.52 -45.54
CA ALA A 13 -12.48 -5.90 -44.77
C ALA A 13 -12.81 -5.71 -43.27
N GLY A 14 -14.11 -5.57 -42.93
CA GLY A 14 -14.56 -5.44 -41.54
C GLY A 14 -14.49 -6.75 -40.74
N ALA A 15 -14.76 -7.88 -41.37
CA ALA A 15 -14.79 -9.19 -40.70
C ALA A 15 -13.38 -9.71 -40.32
N VAL A 16 -12.36 -9.40 -41.13
CA VAL A 16 -10.96 -9.76 -40.84
C VAL A 16 -10.41 -8.91 -39.68
N GLY A 17 -10.77 -7.63 -39.61
CA GLY A 17 -10.39 -6.73 -38.52
C GLY A 17 -10.98 -7.17 -37.17
N ILE A 18 -12.27 -7.53 -37.14
CA ILE A 18 -12.96 -7.97 -35.92
C ILE A 18 -12.45 -9.34 -35.44
N ARG A 19 -12.19 -10.31 -36.34
CA ARG A 19 -11.58 -11.60 -35.96
C ARG A 19 -10.16 -11.43 -35.41
N ARG A 20 -9.36 -10.49 -35.94
CA ARG A 20 -8.01 -10.19 -35.42
C ARG A 20 -8.06 -9.51 -34.05
N LEU A 21 -9.05 -8.62 -33.80
CA LEU A 21 -9.27 -7.99 -32.50
C LEU A 21 -9.74 -8.99 -31.43
N ILE A 22 -10.62 -9.94 -31.80
CA ILE A 22 -11.09 -11.01 -30.91
C ILE A 22 -9.97 -12.03 -30.63
N GLN A 23 -9.14 -12.38 -31.62
CA GLN A 23 -7.96 -13.23 -31.39
C GLN A 23 -6.87 -12.54 -30.55
N LEU A 24 -6.68 -11.22 -30.67
CA LEU A 24 -5.76 -10.45 -29.81
C LEU A 24 -6.27 -10.34 -28.36
N LYS A 25 -7.60 -10.22 -28.15
CA LYS A 25 -8.19 -10.31 -26.80
C LYS A 25 -8.12 -11.74 -26.21
N ARG A 26 -8.19 -12.79 -27.04
CA ARG A 26 -8.06 -14.19 -26.58
C ARG A 26 -6.63 -14.64 -26.31
N ARG A 27 -5.61 -14.09 -26.98
CA ARG A 27 -4.19 -14.41 -26.73
C ARG A 27 -3.60 -13.75 -25.48
N ALA A 28 -4.32 -12.84 -24.83
CA ALA A 28 -3.89 -12.23 -23.56
C ALA A 28 -4.42 -12.96 -22.30
N SER A 29 -5.20 -14.03 -22.47
CA SER A 29 -5.59 -14.91 -21.36
C SER A 29 -4.59 -16.06 -21.25
N THR A 30 -3.31 -15.77 -21.08
CA THR A 30 -2.43 -16.71 -20.39
C THR A 30 -3.00 -16.84 -18.99
N THR A 31 -3.70 -17.96 -18.74
CA THR A 31 -4.20 -18.39 -17.43
C THR A 31 -2.99 -18.40 -16.50
N THR A 32 -2.73 -17.25 -15.88
CA THR A 32 -1.62 -17.11 -14.95
C THR A 32 -2.15 -17.80 -13.71
N THR A 33 -1.80 -19.07 -13.55
CA THR A 33 -2.19 -19.86 -12.38
C THR A 33 -1.87 -19.03 -11.15
N GLU A 34 -2.90 -18.76 -10.35
CA GLU A 34 -2.77 -18.01 -9.12
C GLU A 34 -1.68 -18.69 -8.26
N PRO A 35 -0.72 -17.94 -7.69
CA PRO A 35 0.33 -18.55 -6.91
C PRO A 35 -0.25 -19.21 -5.65
N ASP A 36 0.34 -20.34 -5.24
CA ASP A 36 -0.07 -21.01 -4.02
C ASP A 36 -0.03 -20.03 -2.82
N PRO A 37 -1.03 -20.03 -1.94
CA PRO A 37 -1.10 -19.16 -0.77
C PRO A 37 0.17 -19.21 0.11
N VAL A 38 0.45 -18.10 0.81
CA VAL A 38 1.52 -18.00 1.81
C VAL A 38 0.95 -18.36 3.18
N THR A 39 1.19 -19.59 3.63
CA THR A 39 0.80 -20.06 4.97
C THR A 39 1.48 -19.22 6.08
N PRO A 40 0.97 -19.24 7.32
CA PRO A 40 1.60 -18.52 8.43
C PRO A 40 3.09 -18.87 8.60
N GLU A 41 3.43 -20.15 8.48
CA GLU A 41 4.78 -20.68 8.68
C GLU A 41 5.73 -20.31 7.53
N ALA A 42 5.16 -20.11 6.34
CA ALA A 42 5.90 -19.70 5.14
C ALA A 42 6.01 -18.17 5.00
N ALA A 43 5.38 -17.39 5.88
CA ALA A 43 5.37 -15.94 5.81
C ALA A 43 6.67 -15.36 6.42
N ASP A 44 7.41 -14.61 5.62
CA ASP A 44 8.53 -13.80 6.11
C ASP A 44 8.03 -12.57 6.90
N ARG A 45 6.82 -12.09 6.57
CA ARG A 45 6.14 -11.00 7.28
C ARG A 45 4.63 -11.17 7.22
N SER A 46 3.96 -10.90 8.33
CA SER A 46 2.50 -10.77 8.38
C SER A 46 2.15 -9.33 8.73
N VAL A 47 1.28 -8.70 7.94
CA VAL A 47 0.79 -7.35 8.16
C VAL A 47 -0.71 -7.44 8.45
N VAL A 48 -1.10 -7.04 9.66
CA VAL A 48 -2.51 -6.93 10.03
C VAL A 48 -2.97 -5.55 9.63
N ILE A 49 -3.87 -5.47 8.66
CA ILE A 49 -4.39 -4.19 8.18
C ILE A 49 -5.75 -4.00 8.82
N VAL A 50 -5.87 -2.95 9.62
CA VAL A 50 -7.10 -2.58 10.32
C VAL A 50 -7.76 -1.42 9.59
N ASP A 51 -9.08 -1.39 9.62
CA ASP A 51 -9.86 -0.22 9.26
C ASP A 51 -10.72 0.29 10.39
N ASN A 52 -11.34 1.44 10.12
CA ASN A 52 -12.28 2.10 11.01
C ASN A 52 -13.53 1.25 11.33
N GLY A 53 -13.80 0.17 10.59
CA GLY A 53 -14.87 -0.79 10.85
C GLY A 53 -14.44 -2.05 11.60
N ALA A 54 -13.22 -2.12 12.15
CA ALA A 54 -12.71 -3.26 12.93
C ALA A 54 -12.77 -4.61 12.18
N ARG A 55 -12.63 -4.62 10.86
CA ARG A 55 -12.60 -5.82 10.01
C ARG A 55 -11.21 -5.95 9.41
N PRO A 56 -10.24 -6.50 10.17
CA PRO A 56 -8.89 -6.63 9.71
C PRO A 56 -8.80 -7.71 8.64
N PHE A 57 -7.84 -7.55 7.74
CA PHE A 57 -7.33 -8.64 6.92
C PHE A 57 -5.84 -8.76 7.15
N VAL A 58 -5.32 -9.97 6.96
CA VAL A 58 -3.91 -10.26 7.15
C VAL A 58 -3.27 -10.42 5.78
N VAL A 59 -2.20 -9.67 5.53
CA VAL A 59 -1.35 -9.86 4.35
C VAL A 59 -0.12 -10.62 4.77
N ARG A 60 0.04 -11.84 4.27
CA ARG A 60 1.24 -12.64 4.45
C ARG A 60 2.15 -12.48 3.25
N LEU A 61 3.39 -12.07 3.50
CA LEU A 61 4.41 -11.85 2.50
C LEU A 61 5.46 -12.95 2.61
N SER A 62 5.74 -13.64 1.51
CA SER A 62 6.96 -14.42 1.34
C SER A 62 7.86 -13.73 0.33
N TYR A 63 8.95 -13.12 0.78
CA TYR A 63 9.98 -12.50 -0.04
C TYR A 63 10.75 -13.54 -0.84
N LYS A 64 11.02 -14.72 -0.26
CA LYS A 64 11.68 -15.83 -0.95
C LYS A 64 10.85 -16.31 -2.14
N ARG A 65 9.55 -16.51 -1.94
CA ARG A 65 8.63 -16.96 -3.01
C ARG A 65 8.17 -15.82 -3.91
N ARG A 66 8.35 -14.57 -3.48
CA ARG A 66 7.80 -13.35 -4.09
C ARG A 66 6.29 -13.43 -4.26
N VAL A 67 5.61 -13.93 -3.22
CA VAL A 67 4.16 -14.09 -3.17
C VAL A 67 3.62 -13.33 -1.97
N ALA A 68 2.54 -12.58 -2.17
CA ALA A 68 1.75 -11.97 -1.13
C ALA A 68 0.37 -12.62 -1.15
N THR A 69 -0.14 -13.06 -0.01
CA THR A 69 -1.50 -13.58 0.10
C THR A 69 -2.28 -12.74 1.08
N VAL A 70 -3.44 -12.27 0.61
CA VAL A 70 -4.41 -11.55 1.43
C VAL A 70 -5.40 -12.54 1.97
N TYR A 71 -5.56 -12.50 3.30
CA TYR A 71 -6.49 -13.33 4.02
C TYR A 71 -7.57 -12.48 4.67
N ARG A 72 -8.83 -12.84 4.48
CA ARG A 72 -9.94 -12.32 5.26
C ARG A 72 -9.87 -12.93 6.65
N THR A 73 -9.84 -12.10 7.68
CA THR A 73 -9.99 -12.58 9.05
C THR A 73 -11.46 -12.88 9.29
N LEU A 74 -11.78 -14.12 9.65
CA LEU A 74 -13.08 -14.45 10.21
C LEU A 74 -12.99 -14.21 11.71
N TRP A 75 -13.81 -13.29 12.21
CA TRP A 75 -13.92 -13.07 13.65
C TRP A 75 -14.64 -14.25 14.28
N GLY A 76 -14.00 -14.89 15.27
CA GLY A 76 -14.71 -15.71 16.24
C GLY A 76 -15.51 -14.84 17.22
N GLU A 77 -16.16 -15.47 18.18
CA GLU A 77 -16.86 -14.77 19.27
C GLU A 77 -15.93 -13.84 20.08
N ASP A 78 -14.62 -14.15 20.08
CA ASP A 78 -13.59 -13.30 20.67
C ASP A 78 -12.88 -12.46 19.59
N ILE A 79 -13.10 -11.14 19.64
CA ILE A 79 -12.45 -10.11 18.81
C ILE A 79 -10.94 -10.01 19.02
N TRP A 80 -10.34 -10.90 19.80
CA TRP A 80 -8.90 -11.00 19.99
C TRP A 80 -8.29 -12.26 19.40
N THR A 81 -9.11 -13.23 18.96
CA THR A 81 -8.62 -14.51 18.42
C THR A 81 -8.97 -14.67 16.94
N CYS A 82 -8.03 -14.24 16.09
CA CYS A 82 -8.06 -14.56 14.66
C CYS A 82 -7.65 -16.03 14.46
N THR A 83 -8.60 -16.95 14.47
CA THR A 83 -8.34 -18.40 14.38
C THR A 83 -8.50 -18.97 12.98
N SER A 84 -9.28 -18.32 12.10
CA SER A 84 -9.43 -18.77 10.71
C SER A 84 -9.36 -17.61 9.74
N SER A 85 -8.66 -17.85 8.63
CA SER A 85 -8.38 -16.82 7.64
C SER A 85 -8.64 -17.39 6.24
N GLU A 86 -9.70 -16.94 5.58
CA GLU A 86 -10.04 -17.34 4.21
C GLU A 86 -9.08 -16.65 3.23
N VAL A 87 -8.51 -17.39 2.28
CA VAL A 87 -7.67 -16.79 1.23
C VAL A 87 -8.56 -15.96 0.31
N LEU A 88 -8.37 -14.64 0.31
CA LEU A 88 -9.04 -13.76 -0.64
C LEU A 88 -8.34 -13.77 -1.99
N ARG A 89 -7.02 -13.58 -1.97
CA ARG A 89 -6.22 -13.52 -3.19
C ARG A 89 -4.73 -13.67 -2.94
N SER A 90 -4.01 -14.25 -3.91
CA SER A 90 -2.55 -14.28 -3.92
C SER A 90 -1.97 -13.56 -5.14
N PHE A 91 -0.87 -12.83 -4.92
CA PHE A 91 -0.20 -12.01 -5.92
C PHE A 91 1.28 -12.39 -5.99
N ARG A 92 1.81 -12.55 -7.21
CA ARG A 92 3.27 -12.51 -7.42
C ARG A 92 3.72 -11.06 -7.51
N TYR A 93 4.79 -10.70 -6.82
CA TYR A 93 5.30 -9.32 -6.83
C TYR A 93 6.81 -9.26 -7.11
N ARG A 94 7.29 -8.11 -7.58
CA ARG A 94 8.71 -7.80 -7.73
C ARG A 94 9.26 -7.17 -6.45
N ARG A 95 8.53 -6.20 -5.89
CA ARG A 95 8.81 -5.53 -4.63
C ARG A 95 7.52 -5.42 -3.82
N ALA A 96 7.64 -5.45 -2.50
CA ALA A 96 6.54 -5.16 -1.59
C ALA A 96 6.96 -4.00 -0.71
N PHE A 97 6.07 -3.03 -0.56
CA PHE A 97 6.21 -1.93 0.37
C PHE A 97 5.17 -2.12 1.46
N VAL A 98 5.60 -2.03 2.72
CA VAL A 98 4.70 -2.07 3.87
C VAL A 98 4.62 -0.65 4.39
N GLY A 99 3.42 -0.08 4.37
CA GLY A 99 3.18 1.27 4.85
C GLY A 99 3.32 1.27 6.35
N VAL A 100 4.33 1.95 6.87
CA VAL A 100 4.60 2.09 8.29
C VAL A 100 4.48 3.57 8.64
N ASP A 101 4.00 3.88 9.84
CA ASP A 101 3.95 5.27 10.28
C ASP A 101 5.38 5.79 10.52
N PRO A 102 5.74 7.01 10.08
CA PRO A 102 7.07 7.58 10.34
C PRO A 102 7.47 7.60 11.82
N SER A 103 6.51 7.75 12.74
CA SER A 103 6.78 7.68 14.18
C SER A 103 7.24 6.29 14.63
N GLU A 104 6.75 5.20 14.00
CA GLU A 104 7.22 3.84 14.27
C GLU A 104 8.70 3.67 13.90
N HIS A 105 9.15 4.28 12.80
CA HIS A 105 10.57 4.25 12.42
C HIS A 105 11.47 4.91 13.47
N LYS A 106 11.02 6.02 14.05
CA LYS A 106 11.74 6.70 15.13
C LYS A 106 11.82 5.82 16.37
N MET A 107 10.70 5.19 16.76
CA MET A 107 10.65 4.27 17.90
C MET A 107 11.59 3.07 17.70
N ASP A 108 11.64 2.50 16.50
CA ASP A 108 12.55 1.41 16.16
C ASP A 108 14.03 1.82 16.22
N ALA A 109 14.34 3.02 15.73
CA ALA A 109 15.69 3.58 15.79
C ALA A 109 16.14 3.82 17.24
N ASP A 110 15.27 4.43 18.05
CA ASP A 110 15.51 4.70 19.46
C ASP A 110 15.66 3.40 20.25
N ALA A 111 14.81 2.40 19.99
CA ALA A 111 14.89 1.08 20.62
C ALA A 111 16.20 0.35 20.27
N LYS A 112 16.64 0.41 19.00
CA LYS A 112 17.94 -0.14 18.58
C LYS A 112 19.10 0.58 19.27
N GLN A 113 19.04 1.90 19.40
CA GLN A 113 20.06 2.68 20.09
C GLN A 113 20.11 2.37 21.59
N ALA A 114 18.96 2.23 22.24
CA ALA A 114 18.86 1.84 23.65
C ALA A 114 19.44 0.44 23.90
N LYS A 115 19.13 -0.54 23.04
CA LYS A 115 19.70 -1.90 23.13
C LYS A 115 21.22 -1.89 22.96
N LYS A 116 21.74 -1.10 22.01
CA LYS A 116 23.20 -0.92 21.83
C LYS A 116 23.86 -0.35 23.09
N LYS A 117 23.31 0.71 23.67
CA LYS A 117 23.82 1.31 24.92
C LYS A 117 23.82 0.32 26.09
N ARG A 118 22.75 -0.47 26.25
CA ARG A 118 22.65 -1.48 27.31
C ARG A 118 23.73 -2.55 27.17
N ASN A 119 23.93 -3.07 25.96
CA ASN A 119 24.96 -4.08 25.70
C ASN A 119 26.37 -3.51 25.99
N THR A 120 26.65 -2.27 25.59
CA THR A 120 27.94 -1.62 25.91
C THR A 120 28.15 -1.42 27.42
N ALA A 121 27.10 -1.04 28.15
CA ALA A 121 27.18 -0.88 29.61
C ALA A 121 27.39 -2.22 30.33
N THR A 122 26.76 -3.31 29.86
CA THR A 122 26.97 -4.65 30.43
C THR A 122 28.39 -5.16 30.17
N THR A 123 28.97 -4.90 29.00
CA THR A 123 30.38 -5.23 28.72
C THR A 123 31.32 -4.40 29.58
N ALA A 124 31.09 -3.09 29.73
CA ALA A 124 31.92 -2.23 30.57
C ALA A 124 31.84 -2.59 32.06
N ALA A 125 30.68 -3.05 32.55
CA ALA A 125 30.53 -3.53 33.92
C ALA A 125 31.22 -4.88 34.14
N ALA A 126 31.19 -5.80 33.16
CA ALA A 126 31.89 -7.08 33.24
C ALA A 126 33.41 -6.93 33.26
N ASP A 127 33.96 -5.94 32.56
CA ASP A 127 35.40 -5.64 32.59
C ASP A 127 35.85 -4.97 33.90
N ALA A 128 34.93 -4.35 34.65
CA ALA A 128 35.22 -3.65 35.91
C ALA A 128 35.14 -4.54 37.16
N THR A 129 34.57 -5.74 37.09
CA THR A 129 34.40 -6.67 38.23
C THR A 129 35.13 -8.00 38.06
N ALA A 130 36.18 -8.05 37.23
CA ALA A 130 37.08 -9.19 37.12
C ALA A 130 38.05 -9.30 38.32
N THR A 131 37.50 -9.44 39.52
CA THR A 131 38.18 -9.96 40.72
C THR A 131 37.17 -10.79 41.50
N ASP A 132 37.35 -12.11 41.44
CA ASP A 132 36.70 -13.16 42.25
C ASP A 132 35.17 -13.12 42.40
N ALA A 133 34.43 -13.65 41.41
CA ALA A 133 33.00 -13.89 41.55
C ALA A 133 32.62 -15.35 41.24
N ALA A 134 31.91 -15.95 42.20
CA ALA A 134 31.42 -17.33 42.20
C ALA A 134 30.39 -17.63 41.09
N ALA A 135 30.29 -18.92 40.72
CA ALA A 135 29.46 -19.41 39.63
C ALA A 135 27.96 -19.03 39.80
N PRO A 136 27.28 -18.56 38.73
CA PRO A 136 25.87 -18.21 38.78
C PRO A 136 25.00 -19.46 38.98
N THR A 137 24.05 -19.39 39.90
CA THR A 137 23.07 -20.45 40.17
C THR A 137 21.95 -20.41 39.13
N ALA A 138 21.36 -21.58 38.84
CA ALA A 138 20.40 -21.81 37.75
C ALA A 138 19.04 -21.07 37.86
N SER A 139 18.90 -20.10 38.76
CA SER A 139 17.65 -19.34 38.98
C SER A 139 17.56 -18.05 38.16
N ASP A 140 18.58 -17.71 37.36
CA ASP A 140 18.65 -16.44 36.59
C ASP A 140 18.14 -16.56 35.14
N VAL A 141 17.44 -17.64 34.79
CA VAL A 141 16.78 -17.75 33.48
C VAL A 141 15.60 -16.77 33.46
N ALA A 142 15.85 -15.58 32.92
CA ALA A 142 14.87 -14.53 32.76
C ALA A 142 13.58 -15.10 32.14
N ALA A 143 12.45 -14.89 32.83
CA ALA A 143 11.14 -15.29 32.36
C ALA A 143 10.93 -14.81 30.91
N PRO A 144 10.29 -15.62 30.04
CA PRO A 144 9.99 -15.19 28.68
C PRO A 144 9.22 -13.87 28.73
N ALA A 145 9.72 -12.89 27.98
CA ALA A 145 9.10 -11.58 27.93
C ALA A 145 7.60 -11.75 27.60
N ALA A 146 6.74 -11.17 28.43
CA ALA A 146 5.29 -11.21 28.22
C ALA A 146 4.94 -10.89 26.76
N PRO A 147 3.95 -11.59 26.15
CA PRO A 147 3.56 -11.32 24.78
C PRO A 147 3.26 -9.84 24.66
N ARG A 148 4.05 -9.14 23.83
CA ARG A 148 3.86 -7.72 23.58
C ARG A 148 2.44 -7.55 23.04
N LYS A 149 1.62 -6.76 23.74
CA LYS A 149 0.33 -6.28 23.24
C LYS A 149 0.57 -5.75 21.82
N LEU A 150 0.13 -6.51 20.81
CA LEU A 150 0.38 -6.28 19.40
C LEU A 150 -0.54 -5.17 18.87
N TRP A 151 -0.53 -4.02 19.54
CA TRP A 151 -1.35 -2.89 19.12
C TRP A 151 -0.51 -2.07 18.15
N TRP A 152 -0.84 -2.21 16.87
CA TRP A 152 -0.51 -1.29 15.78
C TRP A 152 0.92 -1.23 15.24
N PHE A 153 1.84 -2.09 15.65
CA PHE A 153 3.20 -2.09 15.09
C PHE A 153 3.35 -3.14 14.00
N GLY A 154 3.62 -2.72 12.76
CA GLY A 154 4.00 -3.67 11.70
C GLY A 154 3.43 -3.39 10.31
N GLY A 155 2.56 -2.39 10.17
CA GLY A 155 2.14 -1.85 8.88
C GLY A 155 0.63 -1.62 8.77
N THR A 156 0.27 -0.49 8.18
CA THR A 156 -1.11 0.00 8.03
C THR A 156 -1.74 -0.36 6.69
N SER A 157 -0.91 -0.71 5.72
CA SER A 157 -1.29 -1.09 4.36
C SER A 157 -0.09 -1.71 3.66
N VAL A 158 -0.32 -2.35 2.51
CA VAL A 158 0.71 -2.93 1.68
C VAL A 158 0.53 -2.47 0.23
N LEU A 159 1.63 -2.10 -0.42
CA LEU A 159 1.68 -1.82 -1.85
C LEU A 159 2.60 -2.84 -2.53
N LEU A 160 2.11 -3.54 -3.54
CA LEU A 160 2.87 -4.53 -4.29
C LEU A 160 3.21 -4.02 -5.68
N ASP A 161 4.50 -4.04 -6.06
CA ASP A 161 4.97 -3.77 -7.42
C ASP A 161 4.87 -5.04 -8.27
N LEU A 162 3.96 -5.06 -9.24
CA LEU A 162 3.78 -6.18 -10.17
C LEU A 162 4.68 -6.08 -11.42
N GLY A 163 5.52 -5.05 -11.51
CA GLY A 163 6.32 -4.72 -12.68
C GLY A 163 5.58 -3.83 -13.69
N ARG A 164 6.36 -3.21 -14.60
CA ARG A 164 5.84 -2.29 -15.63
C ARG A 164 4.95 -1.17 -15.05
N ARG A 165 5.30 -0.67 -13.86
CA ARG A 165 4.54 0.33 -13.10
C ARG A 165 3.11 -0.09 -12.74
N ARG A 166 2.80 -1.38 -12.77
CA ARG A 166 1.54 -1.90 -12.25
C ARG A 166 1.70 -2.22 -10.79
N TYR A 167 0.73 -1.80 -9.98
CA TYR A 167 0.74 -1.97 -8.54
C TYR A 167 -0.59 -2.54 -8.05
N VAL A 168 -0.54 -3.22 -6.90
CA VAL A 168 -1.72 -3.57 -6.10
C VAL A 168 -1.61 -2.83 -4.78
N TYR A 169 -2.60 -1.99 -4.49
CA TYR A 169 -2.77 -1.42 -3.16
C TYR A 169 -3.67 -2.36 -2.35
N ILE A 170 -3.23 -2.66 -1.14
CA ILE A 170 -3.93 -3.49 -0.16
C ILE A 170 -4.04 -2.64 1.11
N GLY A 171 -5.19 -2.03 1.29
CA GLY A 171 -5.56 -1.26 2.46
C GLY A 171 -7.06 -1.39 2.68
N TRP A 172 -7.74 -0.32 3.12
CA TRP A 172 -9.19 -0.37 3.38
C TRP A 172 -10.04 -0.90 2.20
N VAL A 173 -9.51 -0.81 0.97
CA VAL A 173 -9.92 -1.54 -0.24
C VAL A 173 -8.71 -2.22 -0.89
N ILE A 174 -8.98 -3.17 -1.79
CA ILE A 174 -7.93 -3.80 -2.61
C ILE A 174 -8.18 -3.47 -4.08
N TYR A 175 -7.23 -2.81 -4.73
CA TYR A 175 -7.33 -2.48 -6.14
C TYR A 175 -5.97 -2.54 -6.84
N THR A 176 -6.01 -2.63 -8.17
CA THR A 176 -4.82 -2.49 -9.01
C THR A 176 -4.83 -1.17 -9.76
N PHE A 177 -3.66 -0.64 -10.06
CA PHE A 177 -3.50 0.54 -10.91
C PHE A 177 -2.15 0.53 -11.64
N THR A 178 -2.01 1.41 -12.63
CA THR A 178 -0.76 1.72 -13.32
C THR A 178 -0.29 3.11 -12.92
N ALA A 179 0.89 3.22 -12.31
CA ALA A 179 1.51 4.50 -11.99
C ALA A 179 2.06 5.17 -13.26
N TYR A 180 2.04 6.50 -13.31
CA TYR A 180 2.61 7.29 -14.41
C TYR A 180 4.15 7.24 -14.41
N ASP A 181 4.76 6.98 -13.26
CA ASP A 181 6.20 6.88 -13.05
C ASP A 181 6.54 5.83 -11.98
N ASP A 182 7.84 5.55 -11.78
CA ASP A 182 8.25 4.48 -10.88
C ASP A 182 8.09 4.92 -9.42
N ILE A 183 7.40 4.12 -8.62
CA ILE A 183 7.30 4.29 -7.17
C ILE A 183 8.63 3.90 -6.52
N VAL A 184 9.16 4.83 -5.73
CA VAL A 184 10.44 4.72 -5.01
C VAL A 184 10.25 4.52 -3.52
N ASP A 185 9.16 5.05 -2.95
CA ASP A 185 8.87 4.94 -1.52
C ASP A 185 7.36 4.82 -1.25
N TYR A 186 7.00 4.41 -0.04
CA TYR A 186 5.62 4.21 0.38
C TYR A 186 5.48 4.43 1.88
N VAL A 187 4.57 5.32 2.26
CA VAL A 187 4.36 5.74 3.64
C VAL A 187 2.93 5.42 4.03
N GLY A 188 2.74 4.95 5.25
CA GLY A 188 1.42 4.61 5.79
C GLY A 188 1.14 5.37 7.07
N THR A 189 0.99 6.70 7.00
CA THR A 189 0.74 7.55 8.17
C THR A 189 -0.58 7.21 8.87
N MET A 190 -0.62 7.43 10.18
CA MET A 190 -1.81 7.34 11.01
C MET A 190 -2.30 8.75 11.34
N GLY A 191 -3.52 9.08 10.92
CA GLY A 191 -4.16 10.33 11.32
C GLY A 191 -4.72 10.27 12.74
N ASN A 192 -5.11 11.42 13.27
CA ASN A 192 -5.62 11.59 14.65
C ASN A 192 -6.80 10.67 15.03
N SER A 193 -7.56 10.18 14.05
CA SER A 193 -8.71 9.29 14.26
C SER A 193 -8.35 7.79 14.14
N HIS A 194 -7.07 7.43 14.25
CA HIS A 194 -6.55 6.07 14.00
C HIS A 194 -6.90 5.55 12.60
N VAL A 195 -7.03 6.47 11.65
CA VAL A 195 -7.29 6.19 10.24
C VAL A 195 -5.98 6.24 9.49
N THR A 196 -5.75 5.25 8.65
CA THR A 196 -4.52 5.15 7.86
C THR A 196 -4.62 6.04 6.64
N TYR A 197 -3.61 6.87 6.37
CA TYR A 197 -3.52 7.77 5.21
C TYR A 197 -2.34 7.37 4.30
N PRO A 198 -2.36 6.18 3.69
CA PRO A 198 -1.23 5.74 2.90
C PRO A 198 -1.06 6.50 1.60
N PHE A 199 0.19 6.76 1.25
CA PHE A 199 0.58 7.36 -0.02
C PHE A 199 1.88 6.75 -0.55
N ALA A 200 2.03 6.73 -1.86
CA ALA A 200 3.23 6.23 -2.53
C ALA A 200 3.98 7.38 -3.18
N VAL A 201 5.30 7.45 -2.99
CA VAL A 201 6.14 8.48 -3.59
C VAL A 201 6.78 7.92 -4.86
N GLY A 202 6.41 8.49 -6.00
CA GLY A 202 7.08 8.29 -7.28
C GLY A 202 8.20 9.31 -7.51
N LYS A 203 8.96 9.09 -8.59
CA LYS A 203 9.97 10.05 -9.10
C LYS A 203 9.37 11.43 -9.41
N LYS A 204 8.15 11.47 -9.95
CA LYS A 204 7.46 12.68 -10.45
C LYS A 204 6.14 12.94 -9.76
N ASN A 205 5.46 11.92 -9.22
CA ASN A 205 4.14 12.05 -8.62
C ASN A 205 4.06 11.35 -7.27
N THR A 206 3.27 11.88 -6.35
CA THR A 206 2.87 11.23 -5.09
C THR A 206 1.44 10.74 -5.23
N TYR A 207 1.21 9.47 -4.97
CA TYR A 207 -0.06 8.79 -5.21
C TYR A 207 -0.84 8.63 -3.92
N MET A 208 -2.09 9.05 -3.92
CA MET A 208 -2.99 9.09 -2.76
C MET A 208 -3.87 7.85 -2.79
N MET A 209 -3.56 6.87 -1.93
CA MET A 209 -4.16 5.54 -2.04
C MET A 209 -5.64 5.48 -1.65
N ILE A 210 -6.09 6.34 -0.73
CA ILE A 210 -7.51 6.41 -0.34
C ILE A 210 -8.34 6.99 -1.47
N GLU A 211 -7.87 8.12 -2.03
CA GLU A 211 -8.62 8.92 -3.00
C GLU A 211 -8.43 8.44 -4.44
N THR A 212 -7.61 7.41 -4.66
CA THR A 212 -7.32 6.85 -5.99
C THR A 212 -6.88 7.93 -7.00
N THR A 213 -5.99 8.81 -6.55
CA THR A 213 -5.46 9.94 -7.35
C THR A 213 -3.97 10.17 -7.09
N TYR A 214 -3.39 11.23 -7.65
CA TYR A 214 -2.01 11.61 -7.44
C TYR A 214 -1.82 13.13 -7.47
N ILE A 215 -0.72 13.59 -6.86
CA ILE A 215 -0.27 14.98 -6.85
C ILE A 215 1.14 15.03 -7.48
N PRO A 216 1.38 15.86 -8.51
CA PRO A 216 2.73 16.07 -9.02
C PRO A 216 3.69 16.59 -7.94
N ASN A 217 4.87 16.00 -7.84
CA ASN A 217 5.85 16.32 -6.78
C ASN A 217 6.32 17.77 -6.82
N HIS A 218 6.25 18.45 -7.97
CA HIS A 218 6.63 19.86 -8.04
C HIS A 218 5.64 20.77 -7.31
N ILE A 219 4.35 20.40 -7.24
CA ILE A 219 3.33 21.11 -6.44
C ILE A 219 3.59 20.89 -4.96
N LEU A 220 3.92 19.66 -4.55
CA LEU A 220 4.26 19.38 -3.16
C LEU A 220 5.49 20.19 -2.70
N ARG A 221 6.49 20.40 -3.58
CA ARG A 221 7.67 21.20 -3.26
C ARG A 221 7.42 22.70 -3.12
N THR A 222 6.32 23.23 -3.65
CA THR A 222 5.94 24.63 -3.46
C THR A 222 5.18 24.85 -2.16
N CYS A 223 4.81 23.78 -1.47
CA CYS A 223 4.15 23.80 -0.17
C CYS A 223 5.13 23.99 0.97
N SER A 224 4.61 24.29 2.17
CA SER A 224 5.43 24.30 3.39
C SER A 224 6.08 22.92 3.64
N ALA A 225 7.25 22.90 4.28
CA ALA A 225 7.97 21.64 4.55
C ALA A 225 7.13 20.62 5.33
N ASN A 226 6.28 21.08 6.26
CA ASN A 226 5.40 20.22 7.04
C ASN A 226 4.38 19.47 6.16
N TRP A 227 4.02 20.01 4.98
CA TRP A 227 3.07 19.37 4.07
C TRP A 227 3.73 18.31 3.17
N LEU A 228 5.06 18.27 3.11
CA LEU A 228 5.80 17.18 2.46
C LEU A 228 5.74 15.89 3.27
N GLU A 229 5.53 16.01 4.60
CA GLU A 229 5.41 14.86 5.50
C GLU A 229 4.05 14.16 5.34
N ASP A 230 2.99 14.93 5.10
CA ASP A 230 1.65 14.42 4.83
C ASP A 230 0.99 15.11 3.60
N PRO A 231 1.07 14.49 2.41
CA PRO A 231 0.46 15.04 1.20
C PRO A 231 -1.08 15.07 1.27
N TYR A 232 -1.73 14.38 2.21
CA TYR A 232 -3.17 14.51 2.41
C TYR A 232 -3.55 15.87 2.98
N TYR A 233 -2.64 16.54 3.69
CA TYR A 233 -2.85 17.93 4.09
C TYR A 233 -2.99 18.85 2.87
N VAL A 234 -2.16 18.63 1.84
CA VAL A 234 -2.27 19.36 0.57
C VAL A 234 -3.61 19.06 -0.10
N LEU A 235 -4.00 17.79 -0.12
CA LEU A 235 -5.24 17.32 -0.72
C LEU A 235 -6.49 17.93 -0.07
N TYR A 236 -6.56 17.94 1.25
CA TYR A 236 -7.76 18.33 1.99
C TYR A 236 -7.77 19.77 2.47
N GLU A 237 -6.65 20.26 3.01
CA GLU A 237 -6.58 21.52 3.77
C GLU A 237 -5.92 22.67 3.02
N SER A 238 -5.04 22.40 2.04
CA SER A 238 -4.34 23.50 1.39
C SER A 238 -5.26 24.35 0.49
N ASP A 239 -4.97 25.65 0.47
CA ASP A 239 -5.39 26.59 -0.57
C ASP A 239 -4.91 26.18 -1.96
N LEU A 240 -4.04 25.16 -2.06
CA LEU A 240 -3.50 24.56 -3.28
C LEU A 240 -4.36 23.41 -3.82
N SER A 241 -5.27 22.83 -3.04
CA SER A 241 -6.23 21.81 -3.49
C SER A 241 -7.09 22.23 -4.71
N PRO A 242 -7.48 23.52 -4.86
CA PRO A 242 -7.99 24.08 -6.12
C PRO A 242 -7.12 23.92 -7.36
N TRP A 243 -5.80 23.92 -7.18
CA TRP A 243 -4.79 24.10 -8.23
C TRP A 243 -4.19 22.77 -8.70
N ILE A 244 -4.78 21.65 -8.27
CA ILE A 244 -4.41 20.33 -8.76
C ILE A 244 -5.36 19.94 -9.90
N PRO A 245 -5.16 20.51 -11.10
CA PRO A 245 -5.40 19.71 -12.29
C PRO A 245 -4.44 20.01 -13.46
N GLY A 246 -3.79 18.99 -14.03
CA GLY A 246 -3.28 19.05 -15.41
C GLY A 246 -2.38 20.26 -15.79
N MET A 247 -1.11 20.19 -15.37
CA MET A 247 0.07 20.50 -16.20
C MET A 247 0.73 21.88 -16.30
N ASP A 248 0.25 23.01 -15.75
CA ASP A 248 1.08 24.23 -15.74
C ASP A 248 1.02 25.04 -14.44
N SER A 249 2.18 25.20 -13.79
CA SER A 249 2.39 26.12 -12.67
C SER A 249 2.09 27.59 -12.99
N LYS A 250 1.98 27.93 -14.27
CA LYS A 250 1.77 29.28 -14.79
C LYS A 250 0.33 29.59 -15.17
N GLU A 251 -0.54 28.58 -15.26
CA GLU A 251 -1.97 28.76 -15.58
C GLU A 251 -2.83 28.13 -14.50
N PRO A 252 -2.83 28.74 -13.31
CA PRO A 252 -3.39 28.08 -12.17
C PRO A 252 -4.92 28.39 -12.27
N GLY A 253 -5.78 27.36 -12.18
CA GLY A 253 -7.24 27.49 -12.37
C GLY A 253 -7.94 28.34 -11.31
N ASP A 254 -9.20 28.73 -11.55
CA ASP A 254 -9.99 29.55 -10.62
C ASP A 254 -10.13 28.91 -9.23
N LYS A 255 -10.04 29.73 -8.18
CA LYS A 255 -10.28 29.29 -6.80
C LYS A 255 -11.74 28.84 -6.65
N PRO A 256 -12.03 27.56 -6.36
CA PRO A 256 -13.34 27.12 -5.98
C PRO A 256 -13.70 27.74 -4.64
N LYS A 257 -14.97 28.12 -4.50
CA LYS A 257 -15.55 28.50 -3.22
C LYS A 257 -15.35 27.34 -2.22
N PRO A 258 -15.11 27.62 -0.93
CA PRO A 258 -14.82 26.59 0.06
C PRO A 258 -15.96 25.56 0.07
N PRO A 259 -15.69 24.25 -0.12
CA PRO A 259 -16.76 23.27 -0.13
C PRO A 259 -17.12 22.87 1.31
N GLY A 260 -18.42 22.78 1.57
CA GLY A 260 -18.91 21.81 2.54
C GLY A 260 -18.58 20.40 2.04
N THR A 261 -17.82 19.66 2.85
CA THR A 261 -17.74 18.18 2.92
C THR A 261 -18.23 17.35 1.73
N HIS A 262 -17.64 17.45 0.54
CA HIS A 262 -17.77 16.40 -0.49
C HIS A 262 -16.50 16.37 -1.35
N LEU A 263 -16.05 15.15 -1.68
CA LEU A 263 -14.92 14.85 -2.57
C LEU A 263 -14.83 15.83 -3.73
N ARG A 264 -13.72 16.57 -3.81
CA ARG A 264 -13.60 17.71 -4.74
C ARG A 264 -13.66 17.20 -6.19
N PRO A 265 -14.35 17.92 -7.11
CA PRO A 265 -14.54 17.50 -8.50
C PRO A 265 -13.26 17.09 -9.26
N TRP A 266 -12.10 17.63 -8.87
CA TRP A 266 -10.84 17.35 -9.55
C TRP A 266 -10.30 15.94 -9.31
N VAL A 267 -10.60 15.29 -8.18
CA VAL A 267 -10.16 13.90 -7.92
C VAL A 267 -10.67 12.98 -9.04
N LYS A 268 -11.88 13.26 -9.56
CA LYS A 268 -12.47 12.55 -10.70
C LYS A 268 -11.76 12.81 -12.03
N ASN A 269 -11.04 13.93 -12.15
CA ASN A 269 -10.32 14.33 -13.37
C ASN A 269 -8.91 13.73 -13.44
N PHE A 270 -8.36 13.27 -12.31
CA PHE A 270 -7.01 12.67 -12.24
C PHE A 270 -7.04 11.27 -11.62
N PRO A 271 -7.81 10.33 -12.21
CA PRO A 271 -7.84 8.97 -11.70
C PRO A 271 -6.49 8.29 -11.91
N LEU A 272 -6.19 7.32 -11.05
CA LEU A 272 -5.12 6.37 -11.33
C LEU A 272 -5.42 5.63 -12.63
N LYS A 273 -4.41 5.51 -13.49
CA LYS A 273 -4.54 4.82 -14.77
C LYS A 273 -4.81 3.34 -14.54
N ASP A 274 -5.65 2.73 -15.39
CA ASP A 274 -6.01 1.31 -15.33
C ASP A 274 -6.51 0.86 -13.94
N TYR A 275 -7.14 1.77 -13.20
CA TYR A 275 -7.74 1.46 -11.90
C TYR A 275 -8.77 0.34 -12.05
N ALA A 276 -8.62 -0.70 -11.22
CA ALA A 276 -9.56 -1.80 -11.14
C ALA A 276 -9.70 -2.24 -9.68
N LEU A 277 -10.89 -2.01 -9.11
CA LEU A 277 -11.27 -2.50 -7.80
C LEU A 277 -11.33 -4.03 -7.86
N LEU A 278 -10.61 -4.70 -6.95
CA LEU A 278 -10.59 -6.15 -6.85
C LEU A 278 -11.52 -6.64 -5.75
N VAL A 279 -11.55 -5.91 -4.64
CA VAL A 279 -12.36 -6.20 -3.47
C VAL A 279 -12.84 -4.86 -2.92
N ASP A 280 -14.15 -4.60 -3.02
CA ASP A 280 -14.83 -3.54 -2.29
C ASP A 280 -15.06 -3.99 -0.84
N ARG A 281 -15.28 -3.08 0.10
CA ARG A 281 -15.59 -3.38 1.50
C ARG A 281 -17.09 -3.31 1.83
N GLN A 282 -17.95 -2.91 0.90
CA GLN A 282 -19.40 -3.01 1.03
C GLN A 282 -19.86 -4.49 0.97
N TRP A 283 -19.32 -5.33 1.84
CA TRP A 283 -19.89 -6.64 2.14
C TRP A 283 -20.97 -6.40 3.19
N ASP A 284 -22.18 -6.83 2.81
CA ASP A 284 -23.49 -6.73 3.49
C ASP A 284 -23.47 -6.65 5.03
#